data_AF-A0A367M5M3-F1
#
_entry.id   AF-A0A367M5M3-F1
#
_cell.length_a   1.000
_cell.length_b   1.000
_cell.length_c   1.000
_cell.angle_alpha   90.00
_cell.angle_beta   90.00
_cell.angle_gamma   90.00
#
_symmetry.space_group_name_H-M   'P 1'
#
loop_
_entity.id
_entity.type
_entity.pdbx_description
1 polymer ?
#
loop_
_entity_poly.entity_id
_entity_poly.type
_entity_poly.pdbx_seq_one_letter_code
_entity_poly.pdbx_strand_id
1 'polypeptide(L)'
;MYMWLKAFHIIAVVCWFAGLFYLPRLFVYHAMSEDQTSRERFCVMERKLYRGIMMPSMLATLVLGLWMLYLTPGWLSQGWLHAKLTLVV
;
A
#
# COMPACT_ATOMS: atom_id res chain seq x y z
N MET A 1 19.18 15.07 -0.95
CA MET A 1 17.81 15.06 -1.51
C MET A 1 17.25 13.64 -1.70
N TYR A 2 18.00 12.72 -2.33
CA TYR A 2 17.59 11.32 -2.53
C TYR A 2 17.25 10.54 -1.23
N MET A 3 18.03 10.71 -0.16
CA MET A 3 17.79 10.06 1.15
C MET A 3 16.42 10.41 1.75
N TRP A 4 16.00 11.67 1.63
CA TRP A 4 14.70 12.14 2.10
C TRP A 4 13.55 11.51 1.29
N LEU A 5 13.70 11.43 -0.03
CA LEU A 5 12.73 10.80 -0.92
C LEU A 5 12.59 9.30 -0.61
N LYS A 6 13.71 8.62 -0.34
CA LYS A 6 13.74 7.23 0.12
C LYS A 6 13.04 7.06 1.48
N ALA A 7 13.26 7.97 2.41
CA ALA A 7 12.60 7.94 3.71
C ALA A 7 11.08 8.07 3.59
N PHE A 8 10.59 9.06 2.81
CA PHE A 8 9.15 9.22 2.55
C PHE A 8 8.55 8.01 1.84
N HIS A 9 9.27 7.42 0.87
CA HIS A 9 8.82 6.20 0.19
C HIS A 9 8.68 5.03 1.18
N ILE A 10 9.68 4.81 2.04
CA ILE A 10 9.63 3.74 3.06
C ILE A 10 8.46 3.96 4.02
N ILE A 11 8.23 5.20 4.48
CA ILE A 11 7.08 5.52 5.34
C ILE A 11 5.77 5.18 4.64
N ALA A 12 5.61 5.57 3.38
CA ALA A 12 4.42 5.24 2.58
C ALA A 12 4.22 3.73 2.40
N VAL A 13 5.30 2.98 2.15
CA VAL A 13 5.28 1.51 2.06
C VAL A 13 4.82 0.90 3.38
N VAL A 14 5.36 1.36 4.51
CA VAL A 14 5.01 0.83 5.84
C VAL A 14 3.54 1.12 6.16
N CYS A 15 3.03 2.32 5.86
CA CYS A 15 1.61 2.64 6.03
C CYS A 15 0.71 1.76 5.14
N TRP A 16 1.12 1.51 3.90
CA TRP A 16 0.38 0.64 2.98
C TRP A 16 0.38 -0.82 3.44
N PHE A 17 1.55 -1.32 3.85
CA PHE A 17 1.74 -2.67 4.38
C PHE A 17 0.91 -2.90 5.66
N ALA A 18 0.90 -1.94 6.58
CA ALA A 18 0.06 -2.00 7.77
C ALA A 18 -1.44 -2.12 7.41
N GLY A 19 -1.89 -1.37 6.40
CA GLY A 19 -3.26 -1.49 5.87
C GLY A 19 -3.57 -2.88 5.31
N LEU A 20 -2.65 -3.47 4.53
CA LEU A 20 -2.80 -4.81 3.96
C LEU A 20 -2.85 -5.92 5.02
N PHE A 21 -2.16 -5.78 6.15
CA PHE A 21 -2.23 -6.76 7.25
C PHE A 21 -3.45 -6.57 8.14
N TYR A 22 -3.95 -5.34 8.28
CA TYR A 22 -5.10 -5.04 9.14
C TYR A 22 -6.44 -5.37 8.48
N LEU A 23 -6.54 -5.24 7.16
CA LEU A 23 -7.78 -5.49 6.40
C LEU A 23 -8.29 -6.96 6.45
N PRO A 24 -7.45 -8.00 6.22
CA PRO A 24 -7.87 -9.40 6.33
C PRO A 24 -8.37 -9.76 7.72
N ARG A 25 -7.76 -9.18 8.76
CA ARG A 25 -8.18 -9.38 10.15
C ARG A 25 -9.59 -8.85 10.38
N LEU A 26 -9.93 -7.70 9.80
CA LEU A 26 -11.30 -7.20 9.85
C LEU A 26 -12.28 -8.12 9.12
N PHE A 27 -11.91 -8.63 7.94
CA PHE A 27 -12.77 -9.56 7.20
C PHE A 27 -13.05 -10.86 7.95
N VAL A 28 -12.07 -11.40 8.69
CA VAL A 28 -12.29 -12.57 9.55
C VAL A 28 -13.33 -12.25 10.63
N TYR A 29 -13.22 -11.11 11.31
CA TYR A 29 -14.23 -10.70 12.30
C TYR A 29 -15.60 -10.43 11.68
N HIS A 30 -15.66 -9.88 10.46
CA HIS A 30 -16.90 -9.70 9.71
C HIS A 30 -17.57 -11.03 9.39
N ALA A 31 -16.80 -12.03 8.95
CA ALA A 31 -17.31 -13.37 8.65
C ALA A 31 -17.80 -14.12 9.90
N MET A 32 -17.21 -13.86 11.07
CA MET A 32 -17.63 -14.45 12.34
C MET A 32 -18.81 -13.73 13.00
N SER A 33 -19.19 -12.54 12.54
CA SER A 33 -20.32 -11.79 13.10
C SER A 33 -21.65 -12.20 12.45
N GLU A 34 -22.56 -12.77 13.26
CA GLU A 34 -23.90 -13.17 12.82
C GLU A 34 -24.91 -12.00 12.83
N ASP A 35 -24.63 -10.95 13.61
CA ASP A 35 -25.49 -9.76 13.73
C ASP A 35 -25.35 -8.78 12.56
N GLN A 36 -26.49 -8.38 11.99
CA GLN A 36 -26.57 -7.47 10.84
C GLN A 36 -26.02 -6.07 11.13
N THR A 37 -26.27 -5.53 12.33
CA THR A 37 -25.74 -4.23 12.80
C THR A 37 -24.22 -4.24 13.01
N SER A 38 -23.65 -5.37 13.44
CA SER A 38 -22.20 -5.53 13.59
C SER A 38 -21.51 -5.61 12.22
N ARG A 39 -22.10 -6.35 11.28
CA ARG A 39 -21.60 -6.47 9.90
C ARG A 39 -21.56 -5.12 9.17
N GLU A 40 -22.59 -4.29 9.31
CA GLU A 40 -22.61 -2.94 8.72
C GLU A 40 -21.50 -2.04 9.27
N ARG A 41 -21.23 -2.10 10.57
CA ARG A 41 -20.14 -1.34 11.22
C ARG A 41 -18.76 -1.79 10.70
N PHE A 42 -18.54 -3.10 10.57
CA PHE A 42 -17.30 -3.63 10.02
C PHE A 42 -17.10 -3.22 8.56
N CYS A 43 -18.16 -3.25 7.74
CA CYS A 43 -18.11 -2.80 6.34
C CYS A 43 -17.70 -1.32 6.23
N VAL A 44 -18.21 -0.46 7.12
CA VAL A 44 -17.79 0.96 7.16
C VAL A 44 -16.33 1.11 7.59
N MET A 45 -15.87 0.35 8.60
CA MET A 45 -14.47 0.38 9.03
C MET A 45 -13.51 -0.11 7.94
N GLU A 46 -13.83 -1.21 7.26
CA GLU A 46 -13.04 -1.74 6.13
C GLU A 46 -12.94 -0.71 5.01
N ARG A 47 -14.07 -0.08 4.65
CA ARG A 47 -14.13 0.90 3.58
C ARG A 47 -13.37 2.19 3.92
N LYS A 48 -13.44 2.65 5.17
CA LYS A 48 -12.64 3.79 5.66
C LYS A 48 -11.15 3.45 5.68
N LEU A 49 -10.77 2.27 6.11
CA LEU A 49 -9.38 1.83 6.12
C LEU A 49 -8.80 1.75 4.70
N TYR A 50 -9.54 1.11 3.80
CA TYR A 50 -9.12 0.91 2.42
C TYR A 50 -9.01 2.24 1.66
N ARG A 51 -10.05 3.08 1.70
CA ARG A 51 -10.05 4.36 0.98
C ARG A 51 -9.25 5.46 1.67
N GLY A 52 -9.22 5.46 3.00
CA GLY A 52 -8.61 6.53 3.79
C GLY A 52 -7.10 6.35 4.00
N ILE A 53 -6.64 5.11 4.18
CA ILE A 53 -5.23 4.84 4.49
C ILE A 53 -4.58 4.09 3.32
N MET A 54 -5.15 2.94 2.93
CA MET A 54 -4.48 2.03 2.01
C MET A 54 -4.32 2.63 0.60
N MET A 55 -5.38 3.20 0.03
CA MET A 55 -5.37 3.85 -1.29
C MET A 55 -4.38 5.02 -1.41
N PRO A 56 -4.42 6.05 -0.53
CA PRO A 56 -3.49 7.16 -0.63
C PRO A 56 -2.04 6.75 -0.30
N SER A 57 -1.83 5.83 0.64
CA SER A 57 -0.48 5.31 0.92
C SER A 57 0.08 4.48 -0.24
N MET A 58 -0.75 3.70 -0.92
CA MET A 58 -0.36 2.97 -2.14
C MET A 58 0.03 3.94 -3.26
N LEU A 59 -0.79 4.96 -3.51
CA LEU A 59 -0.51 5.96 -4.54
C LEU A 59 0.76 6.75 -4.21
N ALA A 60 0.92 7.19 -2.96
CA ALA A 60 2.14 7.87 -2.52
C ALA A 60 3.38 6.98 -2.68
N THR A 61 3.27 5.70 -2.35
CA THR A 61 4.35 4.71 -2.54
C THR A 61 4.73 4.59 -4.01
N LEU A 62 3.76 4.41 -4.90
CA LEU A 62 3.99 4.30 -6.35
C LEU A 62 4.60 5.57 -6.93
N VAL A 63 4.05 6.74 -6.61
CA VAL A 63 4.54 8.03 -7.12
C VAL A 63 5.96 8.30 -6.62
N LEU A 64 6.23 8.11 -5.33
CA LEU A 64 7.57 8.30 -4.77
C LEU A 64 8.57 7.27 -5.32
N GLY A 65 8.14 6.03 -5.53
CA GLY A 65 8.96 4.98 -6.14
C GLY A 65 9.34 5.30 -7.59
N LEU A 66 8.38 5.71 -8.40
CA LEU A 66 8.60 6.15 -9.79
C LEU A 66 9.47 7.41 -9.86
N TRP A 67 9.25 8.36 -8.95
CA TRP A 67 10.04 9.60 -8.86
C TRP A 67 11.51 9.32 -8.49
N MET A 68 11.76 8.36 -7.57
CA MET A 68 13.13 7.91 -7.27
C MET A 68 13.80 7.25 -8.48
N LEU A 69 13.03 6.49 -9.26
CA LEU A 69 13.50 5.78 -10.45
C LEU A 69 13.89 6.78 -11.58
N TYR A 70 13.11 7.85 -11.74
CA TYR A 70 13.41 8.94 -12.68
C TYR A 70 14.68 9.73 -12.31
N LEU A 71 14.90 9.98 -11.00
CA LEU A 71 16.07 10.70 -10.49
C LEU A 71 17.38 9.91 -10.56
N THR A 72 17.33 8.60 -10.79
CA THR A 72 18.52 7.75 -10.83
C THR A 72 18.45 6.79 -12.03
N PRO A 73 18.69 7.29 -13.27
CA PRO A 73 18.60 6.46 -14.48
C PRO A 73 19.62 5.30 -14.51
N GLY A 74 20.66 5.33 -13.67
CA GLY A 74 21.59 4.22 -13.47
C GLY A 74 20.98 2.98 -12.80
N TRP A 75 19.74 3.05 -12.29
CA TRP A 75 19.03 1.86 -11.78
C TRP A 75 18.25 1.13 -12.88
N LEU A 76 17.95 1.78 -14.01
CA LEU A 76 17.38 1.13 -15.19
C LEU A 76 18.35 0.13 -15.83
N SER A 77 19.66 0.25 -15.60
CA SER A 77 20.63 -0.74 -16.09
C SER A 77 20.69 -2.02 -15.24
N GLN A 78 20.03 -2.08 -14.08
CA GLN A 78 19.93 -3.30 -13.29
C GLN A 78 18.74 -4.14 -13.75
N GLY A 79 19.01 -5.28 -14.39
CA GLY A 79 17.99 -6.20 -14.90
C GLY A 79 16.94 -6.66 -13.88
N TRP A 80 17.26 -6.59 -12.58
CA TRP A 80 16.32 -6.89 -11.49
C TRP A 80 15.16 -5.89 -11.40
N LEU A 81 15.35 -4.63 -11.79
CA LEU A 81 14.28 -3.62 -11.83
C LEU A 81 13.30 -3.87 -12.97
N HIS A 82 13.81 -4.32 -14.13
CA HIS A 82 13.00 -4.75 -15.27
C HIS A 82 12.17 -5.99 -14.92
N ALA A 83 12.78 -6.99 -14.26
CA ALA A 83 12.07 -8.17 -13.77
C ALA A 83 10.95 -7.81 -12.77
N LYS A 84 11.16 -6.82 -11.90
CA LYS A 84 10.11 -6.35 -10.98
C LYS A 84 8.95 -5.64 -11.69
N LEU A 85 9.22 -4.87 -12.75
CA LEU A 85 8.18 -4.17 -13.49
C LEU A 85 7.34 -5.10 -14.37
N THR A 86 7.95 -6.14 -14.95
CA THR A 86 7.21 -7.11 -15.79
C THR A 86 6.40 -8.11 -14.97
N LEU A 87 6.84 -8.45 -13.77
CA LEU A 87 6.20 -9.46 -12.91
C LEU A 87 5.11 -8.85 -11.99
N VAL A 88 4.93 -7.53 -12.05
CA VAL A 88 3.82 -6.80 -11.39
C VAL A 88 2.56 -6.74 -12.29
N VAL A 89 2.65 -7.20 -13.55
CA VAL A 89 1.48 -7.55 -14.40
C VAL A 89 1.14 -9.02 -14.18
#